data_AF-A0A0P6WV54-F1
#
_entry.id   AF-A0A0P6WV54-F1
#
_cell.length_a   1.000
_cell.length_b   1.000
_cell.length_c   1.000
_cell.angle_alpha   90.00
_cell.angle_beta   90.00
_cell.angle_gamma   90.00
#
_symmetry.space_group_name_H-M   'P 1'
#
loop_
_entity.id
_entity.type
_entity.pdbx_description
1 polymer ?
#
loop_
_entity_poly.entity_id
_entity_poly.type
_entity_poly.pdbx_seq_one_letter_code
_entity_poly.pdbx_strand_id
1 'polypeptide(L)'
;MRLQFSSNKISNQARAAFGFALGLVLMLAVVQVFLVNHFDFDNMRRGTGLLLSGVNPWAPQTRIPHYYNPPFSVLFLWPLLFTTPHLMLVIGGALIFAVIFYQKTWAALAWFATNTFLWLVAAGGVDLYLIGAGLLLLFASDRAPRRWLQTALRVLGYGFLMVKPQGGLFICVFYALKRRDWAGVLVSGLLYGVLFAPLYPHWLRVLISDPPQAQNEASQSLLIQFGPWACAALAGLVLVSRRWKYWQIGGALAGILMPYGMPGIPALLTLSAAGNLAAAPAYVLFSAGLAWLTWTGIPTPQIMGIYHLGMIGLALVLACLLPAPEESDADTIDLRLTTLLKHARRWKNRRGLPTL
;
A
#
# COMPACT_ATOMS: atom_id res chain seq x y z
N MET A 1 -33.35 -34.44 3.70
CA MET A 1 -33.73 -33.02 3.90
C MET A 1 -32.45 -32.18 3.72
N ARG A 2 -32.23 -31.59 2.53
CA ARG A 2 -31.11 -30.65 2.34
C ARG A 2 -31.54 -29.32 2.96
N LEU A 3 -30.94 -28.95 4.08
CA LEU A 3 -31.06 -27.60 4.63
C LEU A 3 -30.55 -26.62 3.57
N GLN A 4 -31.46 -26.03 2.80
CA GLN A 4 -31.18 -24.83 2.03
C GLN A 4 -30.96 -23.71 3.04
N PHE A 5 -29.71 -23.53 3.46
CA PHE A 5 -29.32 -22.26 4.04
C PHE A 5 -29.56 -21.20 2.98
N SER A 6 -30.56 -20.35 3.20
CA SER A 6 -30.70 -19.15 2.38
C SER A 6 -29.37 -18.41 2.45
N SER A 7 -28.76 -18.15 1.30
CA SER A 7 -27.55 -17.34 1.19
C SER A 7 -27.90 -15.91 1.60
N ASN A 8 -27.97 -15.63 2.90
CA ASN A 8 -27.97 -14.27 3.40
C ASN A 8 -26.60 -13.69 3.01
N LYS A 9 -26.58 -12.99 1.88
CA LYS A 9 -25.38 -12.34 1.37
C LYS A 9 -25.00 -11.24 2.35
N ILE A 10 -24.08 -11.53 3.26
CA ILE A 10 -23.49 -10.55 4.18
C ILE A 10 -22.93 -9.39 3.33
N SER A 11 -23.40 -8.17 3.62
CA SER A 11 -23.00 -6.97 2.88
C SER A 11 -21.50 -6.69 3.04
N ASN A 12 -20.90 -6.00 2.06
CA ASN A 12 -19.49 -5.61 2.15
C ASN A 12 -19.22 -4.69 3.35
N GLN A 13 -20.19 -3.87 3.76
CA GLN A 13 -20.06 -3.04 4.98
C GLN A 13 -20.01 -3.90 6.24
N ALA A 14 -20.89 -4.90 6.36
CA ALA A 14 -20.90 -5.80 7.51
C ALA A 14 -19.58 -6.59 7.60
N ARG A 15 -19.02 -7.03 6.46
CA ARG A 15 -17.69 -7.67 6.42
C ARG A 15 -16.57 -6.71 6.83
N ALA A 16 -16.59 -5.48 6.34
CA ALA A 16 -15.59 -4.48 6.73
C ALA A 16 -15.66 -4.17 8.23
N ALA A 17 -16.87 -4.01 8.78
CA ALA A 17 -17.08 -3.78 10.20
C ALA A 17 -16.60 -4.98 11.04
N PHE A 18 -16.92 -6.20 10.62
CA PHE A 18 -16.41 -7.42 11.26
C PHE A 18 -14.88 -7.50 11.20
N GLY A 19 -14.29 -7.25 10.03
CA GLY A 19 -12.84 -7.22 9.84
C GLY A 19 -12.18 -6.17 10.73
N PHE A 20 -12.75 -4.97 10.82
CA PHE A 20 -12.28 -3.92 11.71
C PHE A 20 -12.33 -4.34 13.18
N ALA A 21 -13.47 -4.89 13.64
CA ALA A 21 -13.63 -5.34 15.02
C ALA A 21 -12.67 -6.49 15.37
N LEU A 22 -12.55 -7.48 14.49
CA LEU A 22 -11.59 -8.58 14.65
C LEU A 22 -10.15 -8.06 14.66
N GLY A 23 -9.82 -7.15 13.76
CA GLY A 23 -8.52 -6.51 13.67
C GLY A 23 -8.18 -5.73 14.95
N LEU A 24 -9.13 -5.00 15.54
CA LEU A 24 -8.93 -4.33 16.83
C LEU A 24 -8.56 -5.33 17.93
N VAL A 25 -9.32 -6.42 18.07
CA VAL A 25 -9.07 -7.45 19.09
C VAL A 25 -7.69 -8.09 18.90
N LEU A 26 -7.36 -8.49 17.67
CA LEU A 26 -6.08 -9.13 17.37
C LEU A 26 -4.91 -8.16 17.58
N MET A 27 -5.02 -6.93 17.09
CA MET A 27 -3.94 -5.96 17.21
C MET A 27 -3.74 -5.53 18.67
N LEU A 28 -4.81 -5.42 19.46
CA LEU A 28 -4.69 -5.18 20.90
C LEU A 28 -3.87 -6.27 21.58
N ALA A 29 -4.11 -7.55 21.26
CA ALA A 29 -3.29 -8.64 21.78
C ALA A 29 -1.84 -8.55 21.31
N VAL A 30 -1.63 -8.26 20.02
CA VAL A 30 -0.29 -8.16 19.42
C VAL A 30 0.56 -7.08 20.09
N VAL A 31 0.02 -5.88 20.31
CA VAL A 31 0.80 -4.78 20.90
C VAL A 31 1.10 -4.99 22.39
N GLN A 32 0.47 -5.96 23.04
CA GLN A 32 0.79 -6.35 24.43
C GLN A 32 1.89 -7.43 24.48
N VAL A 33 2.02 -8.23 23.42
CA VAL A 33 2.95 -9.37 23.37
C VAL A 33 4.26 -8.99 22.68
N PHE A 34 4.19 -8.18 21.62
CA PHE A 34 5.33 -7.85 20.78
C PHE A 34 5.88 -6.47 21.08
N LEU A 35 7.19 -6.31 20.94
CA LEU A 35 7.84 -5.01 21.02
C LEU A 35 7.36 -4.11 19.88
N VAL A 36 6.68 -3.02 20.22
CA VAL A 36 6.28 -1.99 19.27
C VAL A 36 7.42 -0.96 19.16
N ASN A 37 8.06 -0.93 18.00
CA ASN A 37 9.03 0.10 17.68
C ASN A 37 8.32 1.45 17.49
N HIS A 38 8.93 2.52 17.98
CA HIS A 38 8.39 3.87 17.91
C HIS A 38 9.14 4.77 16.93
N PHE A 39 10.17 4.26 16.24
CA PHE A 39 11.06 5.05 15.38
C PHE A 39 10.31 5.87 14.31
N ASP A 40 9.49 5.22 13.49
CA ASP A 40 8.72 5.91 12.44
C ASP A 40 7.69 6.88 13.03
N PHE A 41 7.03 6.45 14.12
CA PHE A 41 6.04 7.26 14.82
C PHE A 41 6.65 8.54 15.39
N ASP A 42 7.78 8.46 16.10
CA ASP A 42 8.41 9.59 16.76
C ASP A 42 9.00 10.58 15.77
N ASN A 43 9.62 10.09 14.68
CA ASN A 43 10.11 10.96 13.61
C ASN A 43 8.95 11.72 12.94
N MET A 44 7.84 11.03 12.64
CA MET A 44 6.66 11.68 12.07
C MET A 44 6.00 12.65 13.04
N ARG A 45 5.87 12.27 14.31
CA ARG A 45 5.30 13.11 15.37
C ARG A 45 6.13 14.38 15.55
N ARG A 46 7.45 14.26 15.62
CA ARG A 46 8.38 15.40 15.75
C ARG A 46 8.31 16.32 14.54
N GLY A 47 8.35 15.77 13.32
CA GLY A 47 8.25 16.58 12.09
C GLY A 47 6.91 17.31 11.96
N THR A 48 5.81 16.63 12.30
CA THR A 48 4.47 17.20 12.36
C THR A 48 4.38 18.32 13.40
N GLY A 49 4.96 18.11 14.59
CA GLY A 49 5.01 19.12 15.65
C GLY A 49 5.76 20.40 15.26
N LEU A 50 6.90 20.25 14.57
CA LEU A 50 7.65 21.39 14.03
C LEU A 50 6.83 22.16 12.98
N LEU A 51 6.18 21.47 12.06
CA LEU A 51 5.35 22.13 11.04
C LEU A 51 4.22 22.92 11.66
N LEU A 52 3.53 22.38 12.66
CA LEU A 52 2.46 23.07 13.36
C LEU A 52 2.96 24.25 14.21
N SER A 53 4.22 24.25 14.64
CA SER A 53 4.84 25.40 15.31
C SER A 53 5.44 26.42 14.33
N GLY A 54 5.22 26.26 13.02
CA GLY A 54 5.74 27.16 11.99
C GLY A 54 7.22 26.95 11.65
N VAL A 55 7.82 25.85 12.11
CA VAL A 55 9.22 25.51 11.87
C VAL A 55 9.34 24.51 10.72
N ASN A 56 10.20 24.82 9.75
CA ASN A 56 10.44 23.95 8.59
C ASN A 56 11.35 22.75 8.98
N PRO A 57 10.86 21.49 8.99
CA PRO A 57 11.64 20.32 9.42
C PRO A 57 12.64 19.82 8.36
N TRP A 58 12.67 20.43 7.17
CA TRP A 58 13.62 20.11 6.09
C TRP A 58 14.72 21.17 5.92
N ALA A 59 14.62 22.29 6.64
CA ALA A 59 15.67 23.30 6.62
C ALA A 59 16.93 22.75 7.33
N PRO A 60 18.16 23.09 6.87
CA PRO A 60 19.39 22.53 7.43
C PRO A 60 19.51 22.67 8.95
N GLN A 61 19.01 23.77 9.53
CA GLN A 61 19.13 24.10 10.95
C GLN A 61 18.19 23.27 11.85
N THR A 62 17.08 22.82 11.30
CA THR A 62 15.97 22.19 12.03
C THR A 62 15.66 20.79 11.51
N ARG A 63 16.59 20.25 10.70
CA ARG A 63 16.44 18.99 9.99
C ARG A 63 16.28 17.83 10.96
N ILE A 64 15.29 16.98 10.68
CA ILE A 64 15.16 15.67 11.32
C ILE A 64 15.72 14.62 10.35
N PRO A 65 16.82 13.91 10.69
CA PRO A 65 17.53 13.01 9.76
C PRO A 65 16.68 11.90 9.12
N HIS A 66 15.63 11.44 9.79
CA HIS A 66 14.77 10.34 9.32
C HIS A 66 13.35 10.79 8.94
N TYR A 67 13.08 12.10 8.87
CA TYR A 67 11.77 12.63 8.46
C TYR A 67 11.76 13.00 6.98
N TYR A 68 10.88 12.37 6.21
CA TYR A 68 10.83 12.51 4.75
C TYR A 68 9.42 12.64 4.17
N ASN A 69 8.40 12.72 5.03
CA ASN A 69 7.04 12.90 4.59
C ASN A 69 6.89 14.25 3.85
N PRO A 70 6.02 14.33 2.84
CA PRO A 70 5.81 15.57 2.09
C PRO A 70 5.15 16.64 2.96
N PRO A 71 5.25 17.92 2.59
CA PRO A 71 4.67 19.04 3.35
C PRO A 71 3.21 18.87 3.78
N PHE A 72 2.34 18.44 2.87
CA PHE A 72 0.92 18.27 3.18
C PHE A 72 0.62 17.15 4.19
N SER A 73 1.60 16.29 4.50
CA SER A 73 1.42 15.16 5.41
C SER A 73 0.92 15.58 6.80
N VAL A 74 1.23 16.81 7.22
CA VAL A 74 0.72 17.41 8.47
C VAL A 74 -0.81 17.35 8.58
N LEU A 75 -1.54 17.45 7.47
CA LEU A 75 -3.01 17.36 7.44
C LEU A 75 -3.53 15.99 7.88
N PHE A 76 -2.71 14.94 7.76
CA PHE A 76 -3.07 13.55 8.04
C PHE A 76 -2.35 12.99 9.25
N LEU A 77 -1.21 13.57 9.61
CA LEU A 77 -0.34 13.10 10.69
C LEU A 77 -0.50 13.88 12.00
N TRP A 78 -1.23 15.01 12.03
CA TRP A 78 -1.51 15.75 13.27
C TRP A 78 -2.09 14.90 14.42
N PRO A 79 -2.89 13.83 14.21
CA PRO A 79 -3.36 13.00 15.31
C PRO A 79 -2.24 12.26 16.04
N LEU A 80 -1.06 12.09 15.42
CA LEU A 80 0.11 11.49 16.08
C LEU A 80 0.57 12.30 17.31
N LEU A 81 0.26 13.59 17.37
CA LEU A 81 0.62 14.45 18.49
C LEU A 81 -0.12 14.09 19.79
N PHE A 82 -1.28 13.45 19.65
CA PHE A 82 -2.21 13.16 20.73
C PHE A 82 -2.41 11.66 20.97
N THR A 83 -1.59 10.82 20.33
CA THR A 83 -1.73 9.36 20.38
C THR A 83 -0.39 8.68 20.67
N THR A 84 -0.40 7.35 20.71
CA THR A 84 0.78 6.52 20.95
C THR A 84 1.06 5.63 19.74
N PRO A 85 2.30 5.14 19.56
CA PRO A 85 2.61 4.20 18.49
C PRO A 85 1.74 2.92 18.57
N HIS A 86 1.44 2.46 19.78
CA HIS A 86 0.58 1.30 20.01
C HIS A 86 -0.85 1.55 19.49
N LEU A 87 -1.44 2.69 19.85
CA LEU A 87 -2.79 3.03 19.41
C LEU A 87 -2.87 3.18 17.89
N MET A 88 -1.89 3.83 17.29
CA MET A 88 -1.82 3.99 15.83
C MET A 88 -1.66 2.66 15.10
N LEU A 89 -0.83 1.77 15.63
CA LEU A 89 -0.65 0.44 15.08
C LEU A 89 -1.94 -0.39 15.19
N VAL A 90 -2.64 -0.33 16.32
CA VAL A 90 -3.92 -1.01 16.53
C VAL A 90 -4.98 -0.54 15.53
N ILE A 91 -5.18 0.77 15.43
CA ILE A 91 -6.15 1.35 14.50
C ILE A 91 -5.75 1.03 13.05
N GLY A 92 -4.47 1.19 12.70
CA GLY A 92 -3.98 0.92 11.36
C GLY A 92 -4.14 -0.54 10.94
N GLY A 93 -3.76 -1.48 11.80
CA GLY A 93 -3.98 -2.90 11.55
C GLY A 93 -5.46 -3.24 11.38
N ALA A 94 -6.34 -2.68 12.21
CA ALA A 94 -7.79 -2.85 12.10
C ALA A 94 -8.34 -2.32 10.76
N LEU A 95 -7.86 -1.17 10.28
CA LEU A 95 -8.26 -0.62 8.97
C LEU A 95 -7.81 -1.52 7.81
N ILE A 96 -6.61 -2.10 7.87
CA ILE A 96 -6.14 -3.06 6.87
C ILE A 96 -7.00 -4.33 6.87
N PHE A 97 -7.39 -4.85 8.05
CA PHE A 97 -8.33 -5.95 8.13
C PHE A 97 -9.69 -5.60 7.51
N ALA A 98 -10.21 -4.40 7.79
CA ALA A 98 -11.45 -3.93 7.18
C ALA A 98 -11.38 -3.93 5.65
N VAL A 99 -10.27 -3.45 5.07
CA VAL A 99 -10.00 -3.48 3.61
C VAL A 99 -10.07 -4.90 3.05
N ILE A 100 -9.38 -5.85 3.69
CA ILE A 100 -9.22 -7.20 3.15
C ILE A 100 -10.52 -8.00 3.26
N PHE A 101 -11.23 -7.89 4.40
CA PHE A 101 -12.53 -8.53 4.60
C PHE A 101 -13.60 -7.93 3.70
N TYR A 102 -13.58 -6.62 3.48
CA TYR A 102 -14.42 -5.97 2.47
C TYR A 102 -14.20 -6.56 1.08
N GLN A 103 -12.95 -6.86 0.73
CA GLN A 103 -12.57 -7.50 -0.54
C GLN A 103 -12.73 -9.03 -0.52
N LYS A 104 -13.24 -9.62 0.57
CA LYS A 104 -13.53 -11.06 0.72
C LYS A 104 -12.29 -11.96 0.57
N THR A 105 -11.12 -11.48 0.98
CA THR A 105 -9.86 -12.21 0.77
C THR A 105 -9.39 -12.90 2.04
N TRP A 106 -8.89 -14.12 1.91
CA TRP A 106 -8.31 -14.89 3.02
C TRP A 106 -6.95 -14.36 3.47
N ALA A 107 -6.31 -13.54 2.62
CA ALA A 107 -4.96 -13.04 2.81
C ALA A 107 -4.75 -12.35 4.17
N ALA A 108 -5.77 -11.73 4.78
CA ALA A 108 -5.65 -11.10 6.11
C ALA A 108 -5.27 -12.12 7.19
N LEU A 109 -5.95 -13.26 7.21
CA LEU A 109 -5.74 -14.28 8.24
C LEU A 109 -4.38 -14.95 8.08
N ALA A 110 -3.97 -15.23 6.84
CA ALA A 110 -2.67 -15.81 6.56
C ALA A 110 -1.53 -14.82 6.83
N TRP A 111 -1.72 -13.55 6.48
CA TRP A 111 -0.72 -12.51 6.67
C TRP A 111 -0.39 -12.29 8.15
N PHE A 112 -1.39 -12.32 9.03
CA PHE A 112 -1.17 -12.26 10.48
C PHE A 112 -0.20 -13.36 10.99
N ALA A 113 -0.28 -14.55 10.41
CA ALA A 113 0.58 -15.68 10.75
C ALA A 113 1.97 -15.63 10.07
N THR A 114 2.33 -14.52 9.44
CA THR A 114 3.62 -14.36 8.77
C THR A 114 4.57 -13.46 9.54
N ASN A 115 5.86 -13.70 9.34
CA ASN A 115 6.89 -12.82 9.86
C ASN A 115 6.82 -11.41 9.25
N THR A 116 6.18 -11.22 8.08
CA THR A 116 6.03 -9.88 7.47
C THR A 116 5.12 -8.98 8.30
N PHE A 117 4.12 -9.59 8.95
CA PHE A 117 3.25 -8.89 9.89
C PHE A 117 4.01 -8.53 11.16
N LEU A 118 4.79 -9.46 11.73
CA LEU A 118 5.63 -9.19 12.89
C LEU A 118 6.63 -8.07 12.63
N TRP A 119 7.27 -8.05 11.45
CA TRP A 119 8.14 -6.97 11.03
C TRP A 119 7.42 -5.63 10.91
N LEU A 120 6.18 -5.60 10.41
CA LEU A 120 5.40 -4.36 10.34
C LEU A 120 4.99 -3.84 11.72
N VAL A 121 4.68 -4.75 12.65
CA VAL A 121 4.44 -4.43 14.07
C VAL A 121 5.72 -3.89 14.70
N ALA A 122 6.84 -4.57 14.50
CA ALA A 122 8.17 -4.19 14.97
C ALA A 122 8.77 -3.00 14.21
N ALA A 123 8.11 -2.51 13.15
CA ALA A 123 8.49 -1.29 12.46
C ALA A 123 7.63 -0.09 12.91
N GLY A 124 6.60 -0.30 13.72
CA GLY A 124 5.75 0.78 14.24
C GLY A 124 4.98 1.53 13.14
N GLY A 125 4.68 0.84 12.03
CA GLY A 125 4.31 1.49 10.78
C GLY A 125 2.99 2.25 10.86
N VAL A 126 3.07 3.58 10.91
CA VAL A 126 1.95 4.51 10.60
C VAL A 126 1.37 4.21 9.20
N ASP A 127 2.12 3.50 8.36
CA ASP A 127 1.73 3.04 7.02
C ASP A 127 0.49 2.18 6.99
N LEU A 128 0.27 1.34 8.02
CA LEU A 128 -0.96 0.53 8.11
C LEU A 128 -2.19 1.44 8.22
N TYR A 129 -2.08 2.49 9.04
CA TYR A 129 -3.12 3.50 9.20
C TYR A 129 -3.35 4.27 7.90
N LEU A 130 -2.28 4.76 7.27
CA LEU A 130 -2.36 5.55 6.04
C LEU A 130 -2.94 4.74 4.87
N ILE A 131 -2.44 3.53 4.62
CA ILE A 131 -2.88 2.70 3.50
C ILE A 131 -4.29 2.15 3.75
N GLY A 132 -4.58 1.69 4.97
CA GLY A 132 -5.89 1.18 5.35
C GLY A 132 -6.98 2.24 5.20
N ALA A 133 -6.77 3.44 5.80
CA ALA A 133 -7.70 4.55 5.69
C ALA A 133 -7.87 5.00 4.22
N GLY A 134 -6.76 5.17 3.51
CA GLY A 134 -6.75 5.61 2.12
C GLY A 134 -7.54 4.69 1.19
N LEU A 135 -7.35 3.38 1.28
CA LEU A 135 -8.10 2.40 0.48
C LEU A 135 -9.60 2.40 0.81
N LEU A 136 -9.98 2.46 2.09
CA LEU A 136 -11.38 2.52 2.48
C LEU A 136 -12.07 3.80 1.97
N LEU A 137 -11.36 4.94 1.98
CA LEU A 137 -11.87 6.20 1.43
C LEU A 137 -12.11 6.10 -0.08
N LEU A 138 -11.17 5.51 -0.83
CA LEU A 138 -11.36 5.27 -2.26
C LEU A 138 -12.56 4.35 -2.53
N PHE A 139 -12.68 3.25 -1.78
CA PHE A 139 -13.81 2.33 -1.89
C PHE A 139 -15.16 2.97 -1.53
N ALA A 140 -15.19 3.81 -0.49
CA ALA A 140 -16.38 4.55 -0.09
C ALA A 140 -16.76 5.59 -1.16
N SER A 141 -15.77 6.23 -1.79
CA SER A 141 -16.00 7.23 -2.84
C SER A 141 -16.69 6.66 -4.09
N ASP A 142 -16.42 5.39 -4.42
CA ASP A 142 -17.06 4.71 -5.55
C ASP A 142 -18.54 4.44 -5.30
N ARG A 143 -18.98 4.47 -4.04
CA ARG A 143 -20.38 4.26 -3.61
C ARG A 143 -21.06 5.52 -3.11
N ALA A 144 -20.37 6.65 -3.12
CA ALA A 144 -20.92 7.90 -2.62
C ALA A 144 -22.06 8.39 -3.53
N PRO A 145 -23.26 8.68 -2.97
CA PRO A 145 -24.42 9.06 -3.77
C PRO A 145 -24.31 10.47 -4.36
N ARG A 146 -23.45 11.33 -3.79
CA ARG A 146 -23.29 12.73 -4.17
C ARG A 146 -21.89 12.96 -4.75
N ARG A 147 -21.81 13.69 -5.87
CA ARG A 147 -20.54 13.98 -6.56
C ARG A 147 -19.53 14.72 -5.69
N TRP A 148 -19.95 15.73 -4.93
CA TRP A 148 -19.04 16.48 -4.05
C TRP A 148 -18.43 15.57 -2.97
N LEU A 149 -19.24 14.67 -2.39
CA LEU A 149 -18.78 13.72 -1.37
C LEU A 149 -17.83 12.71 -1.99
N GLN A 150 -18.13 12.22 -3.19
CA GLN A 150 -17.21 11.36 -3.94
C GLN A 150 -15.85 12.05 -4.14
N THR A 151 -15.82 13.29 -4.63
CA THR A 151 -14.58 14.04 -4.82
C THR A 151 -13.85 14.26 -3.51
N ALA A 152 -14.55 14.65 -2.44
CA ALA A 152 -13.94 14.85 -1.12
C ALA A 152 -13.28 13.56 -0.60
N LEU A 153 -13.97 12.42 -0.69
CA LEU A 153 -13.44 11.13 -0.27
C LEU A 153 -12.23 10.69 -1.12
N ARG A 154 -12.24 10.92 -2.43
CA ARG A 154 -11.10 10.64 -3.31
C ARG A 154 -9.89 11.49 -2.95
N VAL A 155 -10.11 12.79 -2.79
CA VAL A 155 -9.06 13.75 -2.42
C VAL A 155 -8.44 13.38 -1.08
N LEU A 156 -9.25 13.01 -0.08
CA LEU A 156 -8.75 12.51 1.21
C LEU A 156 -8.00 11.18 1.04
N GLY A 157 -8.54 10.24 0.26
CA GLY A 157 -7.90 8.96 -0.03
C GLY A 157 -6.53 9.11 -0.69
N TYR A 158 -6.41 10.01 -1.67
CA TYR A 158 -5.13 10.39 -2.28
C TYR A 158 -4.17 10.98 -1.25
N GLY A 159 -4.65 11.87 -0.40
CA GLY A 159 -3.84 12.47 0.67
C GLY A 159 -3.25 11.41 1.59
N PHE A 160 -4.08 10.55 2.18
CA PHE A 160 -3.65 9.44 3.05
C PHE A 160 -2.61 8.53 2.38
N LEU A 161 -2.89 8.09 1.14
CA LEU A 161 -1.99 7.18 0.40
C LEU A 161 -0.66 7.85 0.00
N MET A 162 -0.64 9.17 -0.13
CA MET A 162 0.54 9.92 -0.56
C MET A 162 1.39 10.48 0.59
N VAL A 163 0.95 10.34 1.85
CA VAL A 163 1.80 10.67 3.02
C VAL A 163 3.10 9.89 3.01
N LYS A 164 3.06 8.62 2.58
CA LYS A 164 4.22 7.82 2.21
C LYS A 164 4.04 7.31 0.78
N PRO A 165 4.52 8.04 -0.24
CA PRO A 165 4.23 7.72 -1.64
C PRO A 165 4.75 6.34 -2.06
N GLN A 166 5.72 5.78 -1.35
CA GLN A 166 6.29 4.45 -1.61
C GLN A 166 5.22 3.35 -1.61
N GLY A 167 4.23 3.43 -0.70
CA GLY A 167 3.18 2.42 -0.60
C GLY A 167 1.92 2.73 -1.42
N GLY A 168 1.65 4.01 -1.67
CA GLY A 168 0.35 4.46 -2.19
C GLY A 168 0.36 5.10 -3.58
N LEU A 169 1.52 5.49 -4.13
CA LEU A 169 1.61 6.22 -5.41
C LEU A 169 0.96 5.43 -6.55
N PHE A 170 1.38 4.18 -6.77
CA PHE A 170 0.84 3.37 -7.85
C PHE A 170 -0.65 3.09 -7.68
N ILE A 171 -1.13 2.91 -6.44
CA ILE A 171 -2.55 2.76 -6.14
C ILE A 171 -3.33 4.00 -6.60
N CYS A 172 -2.84 5.20 -6.25
CA CYS A 172 -3.47 6.47 -6.63
C CYS A 172 -3.47 6.66 -8.15
N VAL A 173 -2.32 6.44 -8.82
CA VAL A 173 -2.18 6.58 -10.27
C VAL A 173 -3.16 5.66 -10.99
N PHE A 174 -3.18 4.38 -10.65
CA PHE A 174 -4.06 3.42 -11.28
C PHE A 174 -5.54 3.70 -11.00
N TYR A 175 -5.88 4.11 -9.77
CA TYR A 175 -7.24 4.50 -9.44
C TYR A 175 -7.70 5.72 -10.25
N ALA A 176 -6.89 6.79 -10.28
CA ALA A 176 -7.20 8.02 -11.01
C ALA A 176 -7.37 7.76 -12.51
N LEU A 177 -6.47 6.98 -13.12
CA LEU A 177 -6.57 6.59 -14.53
C LEU A 177 -7.82 5.74 -14.81
N LYS A 178 -8.10 4.76 -13.96
CA LYS A 178 -9.25 3.85 -14.12
C LYS A 178 -10.57 4.59 -13.99
N ARG A 179 -10.67 5.52 -13.04
CA ARG A 179 -11.88 6.32 -12.77
C ARG A 179 -11.95 7.61 -13.60
N ARG A 180 -10.89 7.96 -14.32
CA ARG A 180 -10.73 9.25 -15.03
C ARG A 180 -10.96 10.45 -14.10
N ASP A 181 -10.45 10.35 -12.87
CA ASP A 181 -10.72 11.32 -11.80
C ASP A 181 -9.83 12.56 -11.86
N TRP A 182 -9.83 13.25 -13.00
CA TRP A 182 -8.99 14.43 -13.20
C TRP A 182 -9.37 15.59 -12.28
N ALA A 183 -10.65 15.70 -11.91
CA ALA A 183 -11.11 16.70 -10.96
C ALA A 183 -10.54 16.46 -9.56
N GLY A 184 -10.60 15.22 -9.06
CA GLY A 184 -9.98 14.89 -7.76
C GLY A 184 -8.47 15.08 -7.78
N VAL A 185 -7.79 14.68 -8.85
CA VAL A 185 -6.34 14.92 -9.03
C VAL A 185 -6.02 16.41 -9.00
N LEU A 186 -6.78 17.25 -9.71
CA LEU A 186 -6.60 18.70 -9.71
C LEU A 186 -6.82 19.29 -8.32
N VAL A 187 -7.92 18.93 -7.65
CA VAL A 187 -8.23 19.42 -6.30
C VAL A 187 -7.14 18.99 -5.30
N SER A 188 -6.66 17.75 -5.37
CA SER A 188 -5.52 17.30 -4.58
C SER A 188 -4.24 18.06 -4.89
N GLY A 189 -3.96 18.36 -6.16
CA GLY A 189 -2.83 19.19 -6.56
C GLY A 189 -2.90 20.60 -5.97
N LEU A 190 -4.09 21.21 -5.93
CA LEU A 190 -4.30 22.51 -5.31
C LEU A 190 -4.15 22.44 -3.78
N LEU A 191 -4.84 21.51 -3.12
CA LEU A 191 -4.87 21.42 -1.65
C LEU A 191 -3.54 20.96 -1.06
N TYR A 192 -2.86 20.01 -1.71
CA TYR A 192 -1.64 19.42 -1.18
C TYR A 192 -0.40 20.04 -1.79
N GLY A 193 -0.46 20.44 -3.06
CA GLY A 193 0.66 21.09 -3.76
C GLY A 193 0.73 22.60 -3.49
N VAL A 194 -0.31 23.35 -3.88
CA VAL A 194 -0.27 24.82 -3.86
C VAL A 194 -0.23 25.37 -2.44
N LEU A 195 -1.04 24.85 -1.52
CA LEU A 195 -1.09 25.32 -0.13
C LEU A 195 0.26 25.21 0.59
N PHE A 196 1.07 24.20 0.21
CA PHE A 196 2.37 23.94 0.80
C PHE A 196 3.55 24.28 -0.12
N ALA A 197 3.30 25.00 -1.22
CA ALA A 197 4.29 25.37 -2.23
C ALA A 197 5.61 25.91 -1.64
N PRO A 198 5.60 26.77 -0.60
CA PRO A 198 6.84 27.31 -0.02
C PRO A 198 7.77 26.26 0.61
N LEU A 199 7.24 25.12 1.03
CA LEU A 199 7.99 24.08 1.75
C LEU A 199 8.59 23.03 0.79
N TYR A 200 8.00 22.85 -0.39
CA TYR A 200 8.42 21.83 -1.35
C TYR A 200 9.88 21.94 -1.82
N PRO A 201 10.46 23.13 -2.08
CA PRO A 201 11.86 23.24 -2.47
C PRO A 201 12.82 22.63 -1.43
N HIS A 202 12.58 22.86 -0.14
CA HIS A 202 13.39 22.29 0.93
C HIS A 202 13.21 20.78 1.04
N TRP A 203 11.96 20.30 0.99
CA TRP A 203 11.67 18.87 1.01
C TRP A 203 12.29 18.12 -0.18
N LEU A 204 12.16 18.66 -1.41
CA LEU A 204 12.76 18.08 -2.61
C LEU A 204 14.29 18.06 -2.53
N ARG A 205 14.91 19.12 -1.99
CA ARG A 205 16.36 19.15 -1.78
C ARG A 205 16.80 18.02 -0.85
N VAL A 206 16.10 17.79 0.26
CA VAL A 206 16.38 16.67 1.16
C VAL A 206 16.24 15.34 0.41
N LEU A 207 15.18 15.12 -0.37
CA LEU A 207 15.02 13.86 -1.11
C LEU A 207 16.11 13.60 -2.16
N ILE A 208 16.60 14.63 -2.84
CA ILE A 208 17.51 14.48 -3.98
C ILE A 208 18.98 14.52 -3.57
N SER A 209 19.34 15.47 -2.70
CA SER A 209 20.75 15.80 -2.44
C SER A 209 21.27 15.33 -1.09
N ASP A 210 20.36 15.01 -0.16
CA ASP A 210 20.72 14.60 1.19
C ASP A 210 19.65 13.64 1.73
N PRO A 211 19.50 12.46 1.08
CA PRO A 211 18.41 11.56 1.40
C PRO A 211 18.50 11.12 2.86
N PRO A 212 17.36 10.95 3.55
CA PRO A 212 17.31 10.47 4.92
C PRO A 212 18.19 9.23 5.11
N GLN A 213 18.91 9.14 6.24
CA GLN A 213 19.78 7.99 6.52
C GLN A 213 19.04 6.65 6.44
N ALA A 214 17.76 6.62 6.84
CA ALA A 214 16.92 5.44 6.70
C ALA A 214 16.85 4.94 5.24
N GLN A 215 16.82 5.84 4.25
CA GLN A 215 16.83 5.46 2.83
C GLN A 215 18.18 4.89 2.38
N ASN A 216 19.29 5.35 2.97
CA ASN A 216 20.63 4.82 2.70
C ASN A 216 20.85 3.45 3.37
N GLU A 217 20.29 3.25 4.56
CA GLU A 217 20.33 1.99 5.30
C GLU A 217 19.41 0.92 4.70
N ALA A 218 18.27 1.33 4.12
CA ALA A 218 17.32 0.48 3.40
C ALA A 218 17.77 0.11 1.97
N SER A 219 19.07 -0.03 1.75
CA SER A 219 19.78 -0.49 0.54
C SER A 219 19.36 -1.86 -0.02
N GLN A 220 18.24 -2.42 0.44
CA GLN A 220 17.78 -3.79 0.21
C GLN A 220 16.54 -3.90 -0.67
N SER A 221 16.11 -2.80 -1.30
CA SER A 221 15.02 -2.85 -2.28
C SER A 221 15.44 -3.50 -3.59
N LEU A 222 14.47 -4.07 -4.31
CA LEU A 222 14.64 -4.62 -5.66
C LEU A 222 15.36 -3.64 -6.59
N LEU A 223 14.92 -2.38 -6.56
CA LEU A 223 15.46 -1.33 -7.41
C LEU A 223 16.95 -1.08 -7.15
N ILE A 224 17.36 -1.06 -5.88
CA ILE A 224 18.76 -0.81 -5.50
C ILE A 224 19.63 -2.04 -5.82
N GLN A 225 19.13 -3.26 -5.56
CA GLN A 225 19.91 -4.48 -5.73
C GLN A 225 20.07 -4.92 -7.18
N PHE A 226 19.03 -4.82 -8.00
CA PHE A 226 19.01 -5.33 -9.38
C PHE A 226 18.98 -4.22 -10.44
N GLY A 227 18.85 -2.97 -10.01
CA GLY A 227 18.82 -1.82 -10.88
C GLY A 227 17.47 -1.57 -11.57
N PRO A 228 17.33 -0.41 -12.22
CA PRO A 228 16.06 0.05 -12.80
C PRO A 228 15.57 -0.81 -13.95
N TRP A 229 16.46 -1.35 -14.79
CA TRP A 229 16.08 -2.13 -15.96
C TRP A 229 15.48 -3.49 -15.62
N ALA A 230 16.08 -4.22 -14.66
CA ALA A 230 15.55 -5.50 -14.19
C ALA A 230 14.18 -5.30 -13.53
N CYS A 231 14.04 -4.25 -12.71
CA CYS A 231 12.78 -3.94 -12.04
C CYS A 231 11.70 -3.48 -13.02
N ALA A 232 12.06 -2.71 -14.06
CA ALA A 232 11.15 -2.33 -15.13
C ALA A 232 10.66 -3.53 -15.94
N ALA A 233 11.55 -4.48 -16.26
CA ALA A 233 11.19 -5.73 -16.93
C ALA A 233 10.23 -6.57 -16.07
N LEU A 234 10.55 -6.75 -14.78
CA LEU A 234 9.69 -7.47 -13.84
C LEU A 234 8.33 -6.79 -13.68
N ALA A 235 8.29 -5.47 -13.51
CA ALA A 235 7.07 -4.69 -13.46
C ALA A 235 6.22 -4.85 -14.73
N GLY A 236 6.87 -4.82 -15.91
CA GLY A 236 6.23 -5.08 -17.19
C GLY A 236 5.58 -6.46 -17.26
N LEU A 237 6.30 -7.51 -16.83
CA LEU A 237 5.77 -8.87 -16.75
C LEU A 237 4.54 -8.96 -15.82
N VAL A 238 4.63 -8.35 -14.64
CA VAL A 238 3.51 -8.33 -13.68
C VAL A 238 2.30 -7.59 -14.25
N LEU A 239 2.50 -6.46 -14.94
CA LEU A 239 1.42 -5.70 -15.54
C LEU A 239 0.62 -6.50 -16.58
N VAL A 240 1.29 -7.39 -17.32
CA VAL A 240 0.66 -8.19 -18.38
C VAL A 240 0.31 -9.62 -17.96
N SER A 241 0.70 -10.07 -16.77
CA SER A 241 0.52 -11.47 -16.36
C SER A 241 -0.96 -11.84 -16.16
N ARG A 242 -1.74 -10.92 -15.60
CA ARG A 242 -3.18 -11.13 -15.35
C ARG A 242 -3.94 -9.83 -15.29
N ARG A 243 -5.24 -9.98 -15.08
CA ARG A 243 -6.12 -8.91 -14.65
C ARG A 243 -5.91 -8.65 -13.16
N TRP A 244 -5.67 -7.40 -12.80
CA TRP A 244 -5.40 -6.98 -11.44
C TRP A 244 -6.42 -5.95 -10.97
N LYS A 245 -6.83 -5.99 -9.70
CA LYS A 245 -7.48 -4.82 -9.11
C LYS A 245 -6.43 -3.71 -8.91
N TYR A 246 -6.82 -2.43 -9.05
CA TYR A 246 -5.85 -1.31 -9.06
C TYR A 246 -4.93 -1.27 -7.84
N TRP A 247 -5.42 -1.66 -6.65
CA TRP A 247 -4.62 -1.68 -5.42
C TRP A 247 -3.71 -2.90 -5.33
N GLN A 248 -4.06 -4.03 -5.97
CA GLN A 248 -3.23 -5.23 -6.02
C GLN A 248 -2.00 -4.98 -6.89
N ILE A 249 -2.21 -4.46 -8.11
CA ILE A 249 -1.11 -4.08 -8.99
C ILE A 249 -0.32 -2.90 -8.42
N GLY A 250 -1.00 -1.95 -7.74
CA GLY A 250 -0.32 -0.87 -7.04
C GLY A 250 0.62 -1.37 -5.94
N GLY A 251 0.16 -2.34 -5.14
CA GLY A 251 0.99 -3.02 -4.14
C GLY A 251 2.17 -3.77 -4.77
N ALA A 252 1.93 -4.54 -5.83
CA ALA A 252 2.99 -5.26 -6.54
C ALA A 252 4.07 -4.30 -7.09
N LEU A 253 3.67 -3.23 -7.77
CA LEU A 253 4.61 -2.24 -8.29
C LEU A 253 5.34 -1.47 -7.19
N ALA A 254 4.67 -1.18 -6.07
CA ALA A 254 5.31 -0.56 -4.91
C ALA A 254 6.45 -1.45 -4.39
N GLY A 255 6.20 -2.76 -4.28
CA GLY A 255 7.21 -3.73 -3.87
C GLY A 255 8.39 -3.87 -4.84
N ILE A 256 8.17 -3.64 -6.13
CA ILE A 256 9.18 -3.83 -7.19
C ILE A 256 9.99 -2.56 -7.47
N LEU A 257 9.31 -1.41 -7.59
CA LEU A 257 9.86 -0.20 -8.18
C LEU A 257 10.22 0.88 -7.14
N MET A 258 9.86 0.70 -5.87
CA MET A 258 10.16 1.72 -4.84
C MET A 258 11.45 1.37 -4.10
N PRO A 259 12.34 2.36 -3.90
CA PRO A 259 13.66 2.15 -3.29
C PRO A 259 13.59 1.85 -1.78
N TYR A 260 12.44 2.07 -1.14
CA TYR A 260 12.21 1.91 0.28
C TYR A 260 10.86 1.22 0.47
N GLY A 261 10.86 -0.08 0.75
CA GLY A 261 9.61 -0.84 0.80
C GLY A 261 9.62 -1.83 1.95
N MET A 262 8.94 -1.51 3.04
CA MET A 262 8.46 -2.54 3.97
C MET A 262 7.53 -3.45 3.16
N PRO A 263 7.93 -4.70 2.85
CA PRO A 263 7.32 -5.51 1.81
C PRO A 263 5.99 -6.08 2.31
N GLY A 264 5.71 -6.01 3.62
CA GLY A 264 4.56 -6.67 4.21
C GLY A 264 3.23 -6.15 3.67
N ILE A 265 3.03 -4.83 3.50
CA ILE A 265 1.80 -4.30 2.92
C ILE A 265 1.74 -4.55 1.39
N PRO A 266 2.78 -4.24 0.59
CA PRO A 266 2.87 -4.65 -0.82
C PRO A 266 2.58 -6.14 -1.07
N ALA A 267 3.20 -7.03 -0.30
CA ALA A 267 3.03 -8.48 -0.41
C ALA A 267 1.61 -8.90 -0.02
N LEU A 268 1.05 -8.34 1.05
CA LEU A 268 -0.34 -8.58 1.46
C LEU A 268 -1.35 -8.17 0.38
N LEU A 269 -1.21 -6.94 -0.15
CA LEU A 269 -2.10 -6.44 -1.21
C LEU A 269 -1.98 -7.30 -2.46
N THR A 270 -0.78 -7.74 -2.82
CA THR A 270 -0.55 -8.64 -3.96
C THR A 270 -1.16 -10.02 -3.71
N LEU A 271 -0.94 -10.60 -2.51
CA LEU A 271 -1.46 -11.91 -2.11
C LEU A 271 -2.99 -11.94 -2.09
N SER A 272 -3.65 -10.80 -1.82
CA SER A 272 -5.11 -10.68 -1.89
C SER A 272 -5.68 -11.04 -3.28
N ALA A 273 -4.85 -11.09 -4.33
CA ALA A 273 -5.25 -11.54 -5.66
C ALA A 273 -5.34 -13.07 -5.80
N ALA A 274 -4.74 -13.83 -4.89
CA ALA A 274 -4.85 -15.28 -4.82
C ALA A 274 -6.23 -15.65 -4.24
N GLY A 275 -7.09 -16.26 -5.04
CA GLY A 275 -8.47 -16.56 -4.61
C GLY A 275 -8.60 -17.79 -3.70
N ASN A 276 -7.62 -18.69 -3.70
CA ASN A 276 -7.72 -20.00 -3.07
C ASN A 276 -7.15 -20.00 -1.64
N LEU A 277 -8.02 -20.24 -0.64
CA LEU A 277 -7.62 -20.39 0.76
C LEU A 277 -6.59 -21.51 0.97
N ALA A 278 -6.57 -22.55 0.12
CA ALA A 278 -5.58 -23.62 0.18
C ALA A 278 -4.14 -23.15 -0.07
N ALA A 279 -3.94 -21.91 -0.52
CA ALA A 279 -2.62 -21.29 -0.63
C ALA A 279 -2.11 -20.69 0.68
N ALA A 280 -2.99 -20.49 1.67
CA ALA A 280 -2.62 -19.94 2.97
C ALA A 280 -1.51 -20.75 3.68
N PRO A 281 -1.59 -22.10 3.76
CA PRO A 281 -0.52 -22.89 4.38
C PRO A 281 0.82 -22.71 3.66
N ALA A 282 0.85 -22.71 2.32
CA ALA A 282 2.09 -22.51 1.57
C ALA A 282 2.71 -21.15 1.86
N TYR A 283 1.89 -20.09 1.93
CA TYR A 283 2.35 -18.74 2.28
C TYR A 283 2.92 -18.65 3.70
N VAL A 284 2.21 -19.23 4.67
CA VAL A 284 2.64 -19.25 6.08
C VAL A 284 3.92 -20.06 6.26
N LEU A 285 3.99 -21.28 5.71
CA LEU A 285 5.16 -22.14 5.81
C LEU A 285 6.39 -21.53 5.13
N PHE A 286 6.23 -20.93 3.95
CA PHE A 286 7.34 -20.25 3.29
C PHE A 286 7.79 -19.02 4.07
N SER A 287 6.86 -18.23 4.62
CA SER A 287 7.22 -17.11 5.50
C SER A 287 7.95 -17.59 6.75
N ALA A 288 7.55 -18.72 7.33
CA ALA A 288 8.20 -19.29 8.52
C ALA A 288 9.61 -19.79 8.18
N GLY A 289 9.79 -20.46 7.04
CA GLY A 289 11.09 -20.87 6.54
C GLY A 289 12.02 -19.69 6.29
N LEU A 290 11.53 -18.63 5.62
CA LEU A 290 12.29 -17.39 5.45
C LEU A 290 12.63 -16.71 6.78
N ALA A 291 11.71 -16.71 7.75
CA ALA A 291 11.95 -16.18 9.09
C ALA A 291 13.05 -16.96 9.81
N TRP A 292 12.99 -18.28 9.76
CA TRP A 292 14.00 -19.17 10.33
C TRP A 292 15.38 -18.92 9.70
N LEU A 293 15.47 -18.82 8.38
CA LEU A 293 16.70 -18.47 7.67
C LEU A 293 17.21 -17.07 8.07
N THR A 294 16.30 -16.14 8.36
CA THR A 294 16.64 -14.79 8.80
C THR A 294 17.21 -14.75 10.22
N TRP A 295 16.70 -15.59 11.12
CA TRP A 295 17.09 -15.61 12.54
C TRP A 295 18.27 -16.53 12.86
N THR A 296 18.54 -17.53 12.02
CA THR A 296 19.66 -18.47 12.21
C THR A 296 20.95 -18.04 11.48
N GLY A 297 20.86 -17.07 10.57
CA GLY A 297 22.02 -16.44 9.94
C GLY A 297 22.56 -15.25 10.75
N ILE A 298 23.88 -15.02 10.71
CA ILE A 298 24.48 -13.76 11.20
C ILE A 298 23.78 -12.60 10.48
N PRO A 299 23.21 -11.60 11.20
CA PRO A 299 22.32 -10.61 10.60
C PRO A 299 23.11 -9.72 9.63
N THR A 300 23.08 -10.05 8.35
CA THR A 300 23.63 -9.20 7.29
C THR A 300 22.49 -8.53 6.51
N PRO A 301 22.71 -7.31 5.97
CA PRO A 301 21.73 -6.61 5.15
C PRO A 301 21.17 -7.45 3.98
N GLN A 302 21.98 -8.36 3.43
CA GLN A 302 21.61 -9.26 2.32
C GLN A 302 20.42 -10.17 2.64
N ILE A 303 20.29 -10.64 3.89
CA ILE A 303 19.22 -11.54 4.32
C ILE A 303 17.87 -10.81 4.31
N MET A 304 17.84 -9.52 4.67
CA MET A 304 16.62 -8.72 4.57
C MET A 304 16.16 -8.58 3.11
N GLY A 305 17.07 -8.32 2.18
CA GLY A 305 16.75 -8.33 0.75
C GLY A 305 16.11 -9.64 0.30
N ILE A 306 16.72 -10.78 0.64
CA ILE A 306 16.18 -12.12 0.35
C ILE A 306 14.77 -12.30 0.93
N TYR A 307 14.55 -11.84 2.15
CA TYR A 307 13.24 -11.91 2.81
C TYR A 307 12.17 -11.11 2.04
N HIS A 308 12.50 -9.87 1.64
CA HIS A 308 11.58 -8.99 0.91
C HIS A 308 11.25 -9.57 -0.47
N LEU A 309 12.28 -10.02 -1.19
CA LEU A 309 12.17 -10.67 -2.50
C LEU A 309 11.36 -11.95 -2.44
N GLY A 310 11.62 -12.79 -1.45
CA GLY A 310 10.92 -14.06 -1.29
C GLY A 310 9.44 -13.85 -1.00
N MET A 311 9.09 -12.90 -0.14
CA MET A 311 7.68 -12.65 0.22
C MET A 311 6.88 -11.99 -0.90
N ILE A 312 7.45 -10.99 -1.60
CA ILE A 312 6.80 -10.38 -2.78
C ILE A 312 6.75 -11.39 -3.93
N GLY A 313 7.84 -12.12 -4.16
CA GLY A 313 7.92 -13.15 -5.20
C GLY A 313 6.91 -14.27 -5.00
N LEU A 314 6.78 -14.79 -3.78
CA LEU A 314 5.76 -15.79 -3.47
C LEU A 314 4.34 -15.24 -3.64
N ALA A 315 4.08 -14.02 -3.16
CA ALA A 315 2.78 -13.38 -3.34
C ALA A 315 2.42 -13.23 -4.83
N LEU A 316 3.39 -12.86 -5.67
CA LEU A 316 3.23 -12.79 -7.12
C LEU A 316 2.98 -14.16 -7.76
N VAL A 317 3.74 -15.19 -7.38
CA VAL A 317 3.57 -16.56 -7.88
C VAL A 317 2.18 -17.09 -7.54
N LEU A 318 1.79 -17.00 -6.27
CA LEU A 318 0.47 -17.45 -5.82
C LEU A 318 -0.64 -16.64 -6.48
N ALA A 319 -0.47 -15.32 -6.62
CA ALA A 319 -1.41 -14.49 -7.35
C ALA A 319 -1.51 -14.86 -8.84
N CYS A 320 -0.42 -15.24 -9.51
CA CYS A 320 -0.48 -15.56 -10.94
C CYS A 320 -1.00 -16.97 -11.22
N LEU A 321 -0.66 -17.96 -10.37
CA LEU A 321 -0.99 -19.37 -10.58
C LEU A 321 -2.40 -19.73 -10.12
N LEU A 322 -2.94 -19.03 -9.14
CA LEU A 322 -4.24 -19.38 -8.57
C LEU A 322 -5.35 -18.59 -9.23
N PRO A 323 -6.49 -19.25 -9.54
CA PRO A 323 -7.59 -18.60 -10.24
C PRO A 323 -8.03 -17.36 -9.46
N ALA A 324 -8.18 -16.27 -10.20
CA ALA A 324 -8.82 -15.07 -9.70
C ALA A 324 -10.23 -15.44 -9.24
N PRO A 325 -10.73 -14.86 -8.13
CA PRO A 325 -12.16 -14.90 -7.87
C PRO A 325 -12.90 -14.43 -9.12
N GLU A 326 -13.86 -15.22 -9.62
CA GLU A 326 -14.74 -14.82 -10.71
C GLU A 326 -15.62 -13.66 -10.25
N GLU A 327 -15.09 -12.45 -10.30
CA GLU A 327 -15.89 -11.23 -10.24
C GLU A 327 -15.47 -10.36 -11.44
N SER A 328 -16.44 -10.13 -12.32
CA SER A 328 -16.43 -9.11 -13.36
C SER A 328 -16.35 -7.74 -12.67
N ASP A 329 -15.16 -7.33 -12.24
CA ASP A 329 -15.04 -6.16 -11.38
C ASP A 329 -14.67 -4.88 -12.14
N ALA A 330 -15.45 -3.83 -11.86
CA ALA A 330 -15.23 -2.45 -12.30
C ALA A 330 -13.88 -1.87 -11.85
N ASP A 331 -13.18 -2.56 -10.96
CA ASP A 331 -11.93 -2.13 -10.30
C ASP A 331 -10.69 -2.73 -10.98
N THR A 332 -10.91 -3.56 -12.01
CA THR A 332 -9.88 -4.34 -12.67
C THR A 332 -9.18 -3.56 -13.77
N ILE A 333 -7.86 -3.71 -13.85
CA ILE A 333 -6.96 -3.21 -14.87
C ILE A 333 -6.54 -4.39 -15.75
N ASP A 334 -6.71 -4.25 -17.07
CA ASP A 334 -6.33 -5.26 -18.06
C ASP A 334 -5.37 -4.61 -19.06
N LEU A 335 -4.08 -4.86 -18.88
CA LEU A 335 -3.00 -4.40 -19.76
C LEU A 335 -2.44 -5.53 -20.62
N ARG A 336 -3.14 -6.66 -20.72
CA ARG A 336 -2.68 -7.80 -21.54
C ARG A 336 -2.55 -7.37 -23.00
N LEU A 337 -1.53 -7.91 -23.67
CA LEU A 337 -1.20 -7.58 -25.06
C LEU A 337 -2.41 -7.72 -26.00
N THR A 338 -3.24 -8.73 -25.79
CA THR A 338 -4.48 -8.95 -26.55
C THR A 338 -5.51 -7.82 -26.37
N THR A 339 -5.61 -7.25 -25.17
CA THR A 339 -6.48 -6.11 -24.86
C THR A 339 -5.93 -4.81 -25.44
N LEU A 340 -4.61 -4.60 -25.36
CA LEU A 340 -3.91 -3.46 -25.94
C LEU A 340 -4.02 -3.45 -27.49
N LEU A 341 -3.80 -4.60 -28.14
CA LEU A 341 -3.96 -4.75 -29.59
C LEU A 341 -5.40 -4.52 -30.04
N LYS A 342 -6.40 -4.95 -29.25
CA LYS A 342 -7.82 -4.65 -29.52
C LYS A 342 -8.11 -3.14 -29.43
N HIS A 343 -7.54 -2.44 -28.45
CA HIS A 343 -7.69 -0.99 -28.33
C HIS A 343 -6.97 -0.24 -29.46
N ALA A 344 -5.75 -0.66 -29.81
CA ALA A 344 -5.00 -0.11 -30.93
C ALA A 344 -5.74 -0.29 -32.27
N ARG A 345 -6.32 -1.47 -32.53
CA ARG A 345 -7.17 -1.70 -33.71
C ARG A 345 -8.42 -0.82 -33.72
N ARG A 346 -9.13 -0.70 -32.58
CA ARG A 346 -10.29 0.20 -32.48
C ARG A 346 -9.92 1.67 -32.72
N TRP A 347 -8.76 2.09 -32.25
CA TRP A 347 -8.26 3.45 -32.46
C TRP A 347 -7.83 3.68 -33.92
N LYS A 348 -7.16 2.69 -34.54
CA LYS A 348 -6.84 2.69 -35.98
C LYS A 348 -8.09 2.80 -36.85
N ASN A 349 -9.11 1.99 -36.55
CA ASN A 349 -10.39 2.00 -37.27
C ASN A 349 -11.16 3.33 -37.09
N ARG A 350 -11.05 3.98 -35.92
CA ARG A 350 -11.66 5.31 -35.68
C ARG A 350 -10.98 6.45 -36.41
N ARG A 351 -9.72 6.28 -36.85
CA ARG A 351 -8.93 7.31 -37.54
C ARG A 351 -8.82 7.08 -39.05
N GLY A 352 -9.47 6.06 -39.61
CA GLY A 352 -9.42 5.76 -41.04
C GLY A 352 -7.99 5.50 -41.56
N LEU A 353 -7.07 5.08 -40.68
CA LEU A 353 -5.68 4.85 -41.06
C LEU A 353 -5.58 3.55 -41.87
N PRO A 354 -4.94 3.56 -43.05
CA PRO A 354 -4.85 2.40 -43.92
C PRO A 354 -4.19 1.20 -43.21
N THR A 355 -4.75 0.02 -43.43
CA THR A 355 -4.11 -1.26 -43.14
C THR A 355 -2.94 -1.43 -44.09
N LEU A 356 -1.72 -1.57 -43.53
CA LEU A 356 -0.57 -2.11 -44.25
C LEU A 356 -0.79 -3.62 -44.40
#